data_AF-A0A930G2L6-F1
#
_entry.id   AF-A0A930G2L6-F1
#
_cell.length_a   1.000
_cell.length_b   1.000
_cell.length_c   1.000
_cell.angle_alpha   90.00
_cell.angle_beta   90.00
_cell.angle_gamma   90.00
#
_symmetry.space_group_name_H-M   'P 1'
#
loop_
_entity.id
_entity.type
_entity.pdbx_description
1 polymer ?
#
loop_
_entity_poly.entity_id
_entity_poly.type
_entity_poly.pdbx_seq_one_letter_code
_entity_poly.pdbx_strand_id
1 'polypeptide(L)'
;PDASPVKQRVQQLMQRYRALLSTTLATAAEAGLVRRDLDGDSAAALFLGGIQGLVIQAMLGGAATPIQPMAAGVFRLYRDAIKEVA
;
A
#
# COMPACT_ATOMS: atom_id res chain seq x y z
N PRO A 1 -23.04 10.93 -12.24
CA PRO A 1 -23.36 10.27 -10.95
C PRO A 1 -22.36 10.72 -9.88
N ASP A 2 -22.76 11.73 -9.11
CA ASP A 2 -21.87 12.37 -8.15
C ASP A 2 -21.63 11.46 -6.96
N ALA A 3 -20.35 11.17 -6.71
CA ALA A 3 -19.91 10.39 -5.57
C ALA A 3 -20.43 11.04 -4.28
N SER A 4 -21.02 10.23 -3.38
CA SER A 4 -21.44 10.72 -2.07
C SER A 4 -20.28 11.44 -1.34
N PRO A 5 -20.57 12.39 -0.44
CA PRO A 5 -19.52 13.10 0.30
C PRO A 5 -18.51 12.17 0.98
N VAL A 6 -18.96 11.02 1.48
CA VAL A 6 -18.10 9.98 2.07
C VAL A 6 -17.15 9.38 1.02
N LYS A 7 -17.65 9.04 -0.17
CA LYS A 7 -16.82 8.49 -1.25
C LYS A 7 -15.75 9.48 -1.71
N GLN A 8 -16.08 10.77 -1.80
CA GLN A 8 -15.11 11.82 -2.14
C GLN A 8 -14.00 11.94 -1.07
N ARG A 9 -14.35 11.91 0.22
CA ARG A 9 -13.38 11.95 1.31
C ARG A 9 -12.44 10.75 1.31
N VAL A 10 -12.98 9.55 1.07
CA VAL A 10 -12.16 8.33 0.93
C VAL A 10 -11.21 8.46 -0.26
N GLN A 11 -11.69 8.94 -1.41
CA GLN A 11 -10.85 9.15 -2.59
C GLN A 11 -9.70 10.13 -2.32
N GLN A 12 -9.97 11.26 -1.67
CA GLN A 12 -8.94 12.23 -1.27
C GLN A 12 -7.92 11.61 -0.32
N LEU A 13 -8.37 10.81 0.65
CA LEU A 13 -7.49 10.12 1.59
C LEU A 13 -6.57 9.14 0.86
N MET A 14 -7.11 8.35 -0.07
CA MET A 14 -6.33 7.39 -0.86
C MET A 14 -5.30 8.10 -1.75
N GLN A 15 -5.69 9.22 -2.39
CA GLN A 15 -4.76 10.03 -3.18
C GLN A 15 -3.61 10.58 -2.33
N ARG A 16 -3.92 11.09 -1.14
CA ARG A 16 -2.88 11.60 -0.22
C ARG A 16 -1.91 10.51 0.23
N TYR A 17 -2.41 9.32 0.56
CA TYR A 17 -1.53 8.20 0.92
C TYR A 17 -0.70 7.72 -0.25
N ARG A 18 -1.25 7.70 -1.46
CA ARG A 18 -0.49 7.33 -2.66
C ARG A 18 0.66 8.30 -2.92
N ALA A 19 0.41 9.60 -2.81
CA ALA A 19 1.45 10.63 -2.94
C ALA A 19 2.54 10.47 -1.88
N LEU A 20 2.16 10.27 -0.61
CA LEU A 20 3.10 10.04 0.48
C LEU A 20 4.00 8.82 0.23
N LEU A 21 3.40 7.70 -0.19
CA LEU A 21 4.13 6.47 -0.49
C LEU A 21 5.05 6.64 -1.69
N SER A 22 4.58 7.29 -2.77
CA SER A 22 5.37 7.55 -3.96
C SER A 22 6.61 8.40 -3.65
N THR A 23 6.46 9.50 -2.88
CA THR A 23 7.61 10.30 -2.41
C THR A 23 8.56 9.49 -1.54
N THR A 24 8.04 8.67 -0.62
CA THR A 24 8.87 7.83 0.25
C THR A 24 9.70 6.82 -0.56
N LEU A 25 9.09 6.20 -1.57
CA LEU A 25 9.77 5.25 -2.44
C LEU A 25 10.79 5.91 -3.35
N ALA A 26 10.52 7.12 -3.84
CA ALA A 26 11.49 7.91 -4.61
C ALA A 26 12.75 8.19 -3.79
N THR A 27 12.61 8.68 -2.55
CA THR A 27 13.75 8.88 -1.64
C THR A 27 14.48 7.58 -1.34
N ALA A 28 13.76 6.47 -1.16
CA ALA A 28 14.38 5.17 -0.96
C ALA A 28 15.18 4.68 -2.19
N ALA A 29 14.71 4.97 -3.41
CA ALA A 29 15.38 4.62 -4.65
C ALA A 29 16.66 5.44 -4.84
N GLU A 30 16.63 6.74 -4.52
CA GLU A 30 17.81 7.61 -4.50
C GLU A 30 18.87 7.10 -3.52
N ALA A 31 18.45 6.59 -2.36
CA ALA A 31 19.30 5.99 -1.35
C ALA A 31 19.75 4.54 -1.66
N GLY A 32 19.29 3.94 -2.76
CA GLY A 32 19.63 2.57 -3.15
C GLY A 32 19.02 1.48 -2.26
N LEU A 33 17.94 1.79 -1.53
CA LEU A 33 17.25 0.83 -0.64
C LEU A 33 16.20 -0.02 -1.38
N VAL A 34 15.75 0.45 -2.54
CA VAL A 34 14.77 -0.19 -3.43
C VAL A 34 15.25 -0.06 -4.87
N ARG A 35 14.58 -0.77 -5.77
CA ARG A 35 14.93 -0.76 -7.20
C ARG A 35 14.94 0.64 -7.81
N ARG A 36 15.98 0.94 -8.57
CA ARG A 36 16.13 2.23 -9.28
C ARG A 36 15.12 2.41 -10.41
N ASP A 37 14.65 1.32 -11.01
CA ASP A 37 13.65 1.31 -12.07
C ASP A 37 12.20 1.20 -11.55
N LEU A 38 12.00 1.35 -10.24
CA LEU A 38 10.70 1.21 -9.62
C LEU A 38 9.75 2.33 -10.06
N ASP A 39 8.61 1.94 -10.65
CA ASP A 39 7.45 2.84 -10.79
C ASP A 39 6.84 3.08 -9.39
N GLY A 40 7.20 4.22 -8.78
CA GLY A 40 6.76 4.61 -7.45
C GLY A 40 5.24 4.74 -7.31
N ASP A 41 4.55 5.20 -8.36
CA ASP A 41 3.10 5.36 -8.33
C ASP A 41 2.39 4.00 -8.35
N SER A 42 2.88 3.06 -9.15
CA SER A 42 2.35 1.69 -9.18
C SER A 42 2.67 0.94 -7.89
N ALA A 43 3.88 1.08 -7.35
CA ALA A 43 4.27 0.47 -6.08
C ALA A 43 3.43 1.00 -4.90
N ALA A 44 3.19 2.32 -4.84
CA ALA A 44 2.31 2.93 -3.86
C ALA A 44 0.86 2.39 -3.94
N ALA A 45 0.31 2.26 -5.16
CA ALA A 45 -1.01 1.66 -5.34
C ALA A 45 -1.07 0.20 -4.91
N LEU A 46 -0.06 -0.60 -5.25
CA LEU A 46 0.00 -2.01 -4.87
C LEU A 46 -0.01 -2.17 -3.35
N PHE A 47 0.80 -1.36 -2.64
CA PHE A 47 0.85 -1.41 -1.19
C PHE A 47 -0.48 -1.01 -0.55
N LEU A 48 -1.07 0.09 -1.03
CA LEU A 48 -2.36 0.57 -0.55
C LEU A 48 -3.48 -0.45 -0.80
N GLY A 49 -3.48 -1.10 -1.97
CA GLY A 49 -4.39 -2.18 -2.30
C GLY A 49 -4.23 -3.40 -1.38
N GLY A 50 -2.99 -3.74 -1.01
CA GLY A 50 -2.72 -4.77 0.00
C GLY A 50 -3.34 -4.45 1.36
N ILE A 51 -3.21 -3.20 1.83
CA ILE A 51 -3.85 -2.73 3.07
C ILE A 51 -5.38 -2.82 2.96
N GLN A 52 -5.96 -2.39 1.84
CA GLN A 52 -7.41 -2.47 1.61
C GLN A 52 -7.89 -3.93 1.61
N GLY A 53 -7.14 -4.84 1.00
CA GLY A 53 -7.42 -6.27 1.01
C GLY A 53 -7.47 -6.83 2.43
N LEU A 54 -6.52 -6.44 3.29
CA LEU A 54 -6.51 -6.82 4.71
C LEU A 54 -7.75 -6.32 5.46
N VAL A 55 -8.21 -5.09 5.16
CA VAL A 55 -9.43 -4.53 5.77
C VAL A 55 -10.65 -5.36 5.36
N ILE A 56 -10.81 -5.68 4.07
CA ILE A 56 -11.91 -6.51 3.59
C ILE A 56 -11.86 -7.89 4.24
N GLN A 57 -10.68 -8.52 4.31
CA GLN A 57 -10.51 -9.82 4.94
C GLN A 57 -10.85 -9.80 6.43
N ALA A 58 -10.46 -8.75 7.16
CA ALA A 58 -10.81 -8.57 8.57
C ALA A 58 -12.33 -8.40 8.78
N MET A 59 -12.98 -7.65 7.90
CA MET A 59 -14.44 -7.47 7.94
C MET A 59 -15.19 -8.79 7.69
N LEU A 60 -14.68 -9.64 6.79
CA LEU A 60 -15.31 -10.91 6.43
C LEU A 60 -15.01 -12.03 7.44
N GLY A 61 -13.81 -12.07 8.02
CA GLY A 61 -13.37 -13.13 8.93
C GLY A 61 -13.80 -12.95 10.39
N GLY A 62 -14.35 -11.79 10.76
CA GLY A 62 -14.82 -11.50 12.11
C GLY A 62 -13.70 -11.36 13.15
N ALA A 63 -14.06 -11.29 14.44
CA ALA A 63 -13.18 -10.91 15.55
C ALA A 63 -11.96 -11.82 15.77
N ALA A 64 -11.98 -13.05 15.24
CA ALA A 64 -10.87 -14.01 15.36
C ALA A 64 -9.82 -13.86 14.23
N THR A 65 -10.01 -12.94 13.28
CA THR A 65 -9.07 -12.75 12.16
C THR A 65 -7.71 -12.26 12.67
N PRO A 66 -6.61 -12.99 12.40
CA PRO A 66 -5.28 -12.61 12.86
C PRO A 66 -4.69 -11.50 11.97
N ILE A 67 -5.16 -10.26 12.15
CA ILE A 67 -4.79 -9.12 11.30
C ILE A 67 -3.28 -8.86 11.31
N GLN A 68 -2.62 -8.93 12.48
CA GLN A 68 -1.20 -8.60 12.62
C GLN A 68 -0.31 -9.58 11.83
N PRO A 69 -0.46 -10.92 11.97
CA PRO A 69 0.24 -11.88 11.11
C PRO A 69 -0.01 -11.67 9.62
N MET A 70 -1.24 -11.37 9.22
CA MET A 70 -1.59 -11.13 7.81
C MET A 70 -0.90 -9.87 7.27
N ALA A 71 -0.92 -8.77 8.04
CA ALA A 71 -0.24 -7.53 7.70
C ALA A 71 1.26 -7.72 7.56
N ALA A 72 1.89 -8.49 8.46
CA ALA A 72 3.30 -8.83 8.37
C ALA A 72 3.62 -9.63 7.09
N GLY A 73 2.74 -10.56 6.71
CA GLY A 73 2.86 -11.31 5.46
C GLY A 73 2.79 -10.43 4.22
N VAL A 74 1.77 -9.56 4.13
CA VAL A 74 1.60 -8.62 3.02
C VAL A 74 2.79 -7.68 2.90
N PHE A 75 3.25 -7.11 4.03
CA PHE A 75 4.40 -6.20 4.01
C PHE A 75 5.68 -6.90 3.56
N ARG A 76 5.93 -8.13 4.02
CA ARG A 76 7.10 -8.91 3.59
C ARG A 76 7.10 -9.12 2.08
N LEU A 77 5.98 -9.58 1.52
CA LEU A 77 5.84 -9.79 0.07
C LEU A 77 6.04 -8.50 -0.71
N TYR A 78 5.41 -7.40 -0.27
CA TYR A 78 5.58 -6.11 -0.91
C TYR A 78 7.03 -5.64 -0.89
N ARG A 79 7.67 -5.69 0.29
CA ARG A 79 9.08 -5.32 0.48
C ARG A 79 10.00 -6.13 -0.43
N ASP A 80 9.80 -7.44 -0.50
CA ASP A 80 10.65 -8.31 -1.30
C ASP A 80 10.46 -8.07 -2.80
N ALA A 81 9.29 -7.60 -3.24
CA ALA A 81 9.02 -7.23 -4.64
C ALA A 81 9.68 -5.90 -5.08
N ILE A 82 10.00 -4.99 -4.14
CA ILE A 82 10.56 -3.66 -4.45
C ILE A 82 12.04 -3.52 -4.12
N LYS A 83 12.62 -4.45 -3.36
CA LYS A 83 14.05 -4.48 -3.07
C LYS A 83 14.88 -4.69 -4.33
N GLU A 84 16.07 -4.10 -4.34
CA GLU A 84 17.08 -4.40 -5.35
C GLU A 84 17.40 -5.90 -5.36
N VAL A 85 17.46 -6.50 -6.54
CA VAL A 85 17.98 -7.86 -6.69
C VAL A 85 19.50 -7.74 -6.66
N ALA A 86 20.11 -8.26 -5.59
CA ALA A 86 21.57 -8.35 -5.47
C ALA A 86 22.15 -9.32 -6.50
#